data_AF-A0A352J795-F1
#
_entry.id   AF-A0A352J795-F1
#
_cell.length_a   1.000
_cell.length_b   1.000
_cell.length_c   1.000
_cell.angle_alpha   90.00
_cell.angle_beta   90.00
_cell.angle_gamma   90.00
#
_symmetry.space_group_name_H-M   'P 1'
#
loop_
_entity.id
_entity.type
_entity.pdbx_description
1 polymer ?
#
loop_
_entity_poly.entity_id
_entity_poly.type
_entity_poly.pdbx_seq_one_letter_code
_entity_poly.pdbx_strand_id
1 'polypeptide(L)'
;MKKIFRIFGKTVLFFFLWSVISVIGYRFVPVYFTPLMGIRMAEQISEGRKPEVKHKWVPDRRISNNMKRAVLASEDQRFFNHNGFDKVEIKKALKENKTRKRPRGASTISQQTAKNVFLWPRSSWLRKGLEAYFTVLIEFFWTKERILTVYLNCMETGDGIYGVEAVAREHFNTTAEKLSASQSALVAATLPNPLKFSSKKPSSYMKQRQSYILRQMRTVQHPPVSEKN
;
A
#
# COMPACT_ATOMS: atom_id res chain seq x y z
N MET A 1 -29.18 -19.16 25.31
CA MET A 1 -27.74 -19.43 25.01
C MET A 1 -27.51 -20.12 23.66
N LYS A 2 -28.06 -21.31 23.36
CA LYS A 2 -27.85 -22.01 22.07
C LYS A 2 -28.20 -21.21 20.81
N LYS A 3 -29.30 -20.41 20.83
CA LYS A 3 -29.69 -19.52 19.73
C LYS A 3 -28.66 -18.40 19.47
N ILE A 4 -28.13 -17.79 20.54
CA ILE A 4 -27.11 -16.72 20.45
C ILE A 4 -25.82 -17.28 19.86
N PHE A 5 -25.37 -18.45 20.30
CA PHE A 5 -24.18 -19.10 19.75
C PHE A 5 -24.34 -19.46 18.27
N ARG A 6 -25.54 -19.90 17.86
CA ARG A 6 -25.86 -20.18 16.44
C ARG A 6 -25.87 -18.92 15.59
N ILE A 7 -26.42 -17.81 16.09
CA ILE A 7 -26.40 -16.51 15.39
C ILE A 7 -24.97 -16.01 15.26
N PHE A 8 -24.21 -16.02 16.36
CA PHE A 8 -22.80 -15.63 16.35
C PHE A 8 -21.98 -16.46 15.35
N GLY A 9 -22.13 -17.79 15.36
CA GLY A 9 -21.47 -18.67 14.41
C GLY A 9 -21.83 -18.37 12.96
N LYS A 10 -23.11 -18.09 12.67
CA LYS A 10 -23.55 -17.68 11.32
C LYS A 10 -22.95 -16.34 10.90
N THR A 11 -22.88 -15.36 11.81
CA THR A 11 -22.29 -14.04 11.52
C THR A 11 -20.80 -14.16 11.24
N VAL A 12 -20.07 -14.95 12.04
CA VAL A 12 -18.65 -15.22 11.81
C VAL A 12 -18.44 -15.92 10.47
N LEU A 13 -19.21 -16.98 10.19
CA LEU A 13 -19.12 -17.69 8.91
C LEU A 13 -19.42 -16.76 7.72
N PHE A 14 -20.46 -15.94 7.82
CA PHE A 14 -20.80 -14.96 6.80
C PHE A 14 -19.66 -13.97 6.57
N PHE A 15 -19.05 -13.44 7.63
CA PHE A 15 -17.89 -12.55 7.53
C PHE A 15 -16.74 -13.21 6.76
N PHE A 16 -16.38 -14.46 7.09
CA PHE A 16 -15.31 -15.19 6.41
C PHE A 16 -15.64 -15.52 4.95
N LEU A 17 -16.89 -15.86 4.65
CA LEU A 17 -17.33 -16.12 3.27
C LEU A 17 -17.28 -14.82 2.45
N TRP A 18 -17.80 -13.74 3.01
CA TRP A 18 -17.82 -12.42 2.37
C TRP A 18 -16.41 -11.85 2.18
N SER A 19 -15.50 -12.04 3.14
CA SER A 19 -14.10 -11.61 3.01
C SER A 19 -13.40 -12.36 1.88
N VAL A 20 -13.61 -13.68 1.74
CA VAL A 20 -13.03 -14.45 0.62
C VAL A 20 -13.62 -14.00 -0.72
N ILE A 21 -14.95 -13.86 -0.82
CA ILE A 21 -15.61 -13.39 -2.04
C ILE A 21 -15.11 -12.01 -2.44
N SER A 22 -15.01 -11.06 -1.49
CA SER A 22 -14.51 -9.72 -1.78
C SER A 22 -13.06 -9.70 -2.23
N VAL A 23 -12.18 -10.53 -1.63
CA VAL A 23 -10.80 -10.69 -2.10
C VAL A 23 -10.79 -11.22 -3.53
N ILE A 24 -11.53 -12.28 -3.84
CA ILE A 24 -11.60 -12.83 -5.20
C ILE A 24 -12.14 -11.78 -6.18
N GLY A 25 -13.18 -11.02 -5.82
CA GLY A 25 -13.72 -9.95 -6.65
C GLY A 25 -12.67 -8.87 -6.98
N TYR A 26 -11.97 -8.38 -5.97
CA TYR A 26 -10.89 -7.39 -6.14
C TYR A 26 -9.63 -7.94 -6.83
N ARG A 27 -9.56 -9.24 -7.18
CA ARG A 27 -8.57 -9.74 -8.14
C ARG A 27 -8.82 -9.15 -9.53
N PHE A 28 -10.08 -8.98 -9.92
CA PHE A 28 -10.48 -8.68 -11.30
C PHE A 28 -10.98 -7.25 -11.50
N VAL A 29 -11.58 -6.65 -10.48
CA VAL A 29 -12.18 -5.30 -10.62
C VAL A 29 -11.31 -4.21 -10.01
N PRO A 30 -11.28 -2.98 -10.56
CA PRO A 30 -10.65 -1.83 -9.92
C PRO A 30 -11.14 -1.59 -8.49
N VAL A 31 -10.24 -1.18 -7.60
CA VAL A 31 -10.59 -0.79 -6.22
C VAL A 31 -10.79 0.72 -6.20
N TYR A 32 -12.03 1.19 -6.36
CA TYR A 32 -12.33 2.63 -6.45
C TYR A 32 -12.37 3.34 -5.10
N PHE A 33 -12.64 2.60 -4.03
CA PHE A 33 -12.77 3.13 -2.69
C PHE A 33 -12.27 2.12 -1.67
N THR A 34 -11.66 2.61 -0.59
CA THR A 34 -11.15 1.76 0.50
C THR A 34 -11.64 2.24 1.86
N PRO A 35 -11.65 1.36 2.89
CA PRO A 35 -11.97 1.78 4.24
C PRO A 35 -11.04 2.89 4.74
N LEU A 36 -9.76 2.88 4.34
CA LEU A 36 -8.82 3.96 4.64
C LEU A 36 -9.35 5.33 4.14
N MET A 37 -9.77 5.41 2.87
CA MET A 37 -10.30 6.66 2.29
C MET A 37 -11.54 7.14 3.06
N GLY A 38 -12.46 6.24 3.40
CA GLY A 38 -13.66 6.59 4.15
C GLY A 38 -13.38 7.06 5.58
N ILE A 39 -12.43 6.41 6.27
CA ILE A 39 -12.02 6.80 7.62
C ILE A 39 -11.36 8.18 7.62
N ARG A 40 -10.45 8.44 6.67
CA ARG A 40 -9.81 9.76 6.52
C ARG A 40 -10.80 10.85 6.19
N MET A 41 -11.78 10.56 5.34
CA MET A 41 -12.86 11.49 5.03
C MET A 41 -13.68 11.84 6.29
N ALA A 42 -13.99 10.84 7.13
CA ALA A 42 -14.66 11.07 8.41
C ALA A 42 -13.79 11.86 9.41
N GLU A 43 -12.49 11.59 9.47
CA GLU A 43 -11.52 12.36 10.28
C GLU A 43 -11.51 13.83 9.85
N GLN A 44 -11.44 14.13 8.55
CA GLN A 44 -11.49 15.48 8.01
C GLN A 44 -12.78 16.22 8.43
N ILE A 45 -13.93 15.57 8.31
CA ILE A 45 -15.23 16.14 8.71
C ILE A 45 -15.26 16.40 10.22
N SER A 46 -14.79 15.45 11.02
CA SER A 46 -14.72 15.58 12.49
C SER A 46 -13.81 16.72 12.93
N GLU A 47 -12.79 17.07 12.14
CA GLU A 47 -11.89 18.21 12.35
C GLU A 47 -12.45 19.52 11.81
N GLY A 48 -13.69 19.54 11.28
CA GLY A 48 -14.32 20.73 10.68
C GLY A 48 -13.75 21.11 9.31
N ARG A 49 -13.00 20.22 8.67
CA ARG A 49 -12.41 20.43 7.34
C ARG A 49 -13.35 19.92 6.25
N LYS A 50 -13.23 20.50 5.05
CA LYS A 50 -13.95 19.99 3.87
C LYS A 50 -13.39 18.60 3.50
N PRO A 51 -14.24 17.58 3.32
CA PRO A 51 -13.78 16.25 2.93
C PRO A 51 -13.15 16.30 1.53
N GLU A 52 -11.93 15.79 1.42
CA GLU A 52 -11.20 15.66 0.15
C GLU A 52 -10.70 14.23 -0.05
N VAL A 53 -11.14 13.62 -1.15
CA VAL A 53 -10.67 12.30 -1.60
C VAL A 53 -10.34 12.38 -3.08
N LYS A 54 -9.05 12.60 -3.38
CA LYS A 54 -8.48 12.60 -4.72
C LYS A 54 -7.94 11.20 -5.00
N HIS A 55 -8.68 10.44 -5.80
CA HIS A 55 -8.31 9.09 -6.19
C HIS A 55 -8.73 8.83 -7.64
N LYS A 56 -7.85 8.20 -8.41
CA LYS A 56 -8.16 7.75 -9.77
C LYS A 56 -7.44 6.45 -10.06
N TRP A 57 -8.22 5.40 -10.30
CA TRP A 57 -7.68 4.10 -10.67
C TRP A 57 -7.06 4.14 -12.08
N VAL A 58 -5.87 3.56 -12.22
CA VAL A 58 -5.22 3.30 -13.52
C VAL A 58 -4.75 1.83 -13.59
N PRO A 59 -4.90 1.17 -14.76
CA PRO A 59 -4.40 -0.18 -14.94
C PRO A 59 -2.86 -0.21 -14.93
N ASP A 60 -2.28 -1.38 -14.63
CA ASP A 60 -0.83 -1.59 -14.49
C ASP A 60 0.00 -1.02 -15.65
N ARG A 61 -0.49 -1.16 -16.89
CA ARG A 61 0.14 -0.66 -18.12
C ARG A 61 0.25 0.87 -18.20
N ARG A 62 -0.57 1.60 -17.43
CA ARG A 62 -0.55 3.07 -17.32
C ARG A 62 0.20 3.56 -16.08
N ILE A 63 1.00 2.69 -15.47
CA ILE A 63 1.87 3.03 -14.36
C ILE A 63 3.32 2.90 -14.83
N SER A 64 4.08 3.97 -14.68
CA SER A 64 5.51 4.00 -15.03
C SER A 64 6.27 2.86 -14.33
N ASN A 65 7.13 2.16 -15.08
CA ASN A 65 8.05 1.17 -14.51
C ASN A 65 8.98 1.79 -13.47
N ASN A 66 9.28 3.09 -13.58
CA ASN A 66 10.03 3.81 -12.55
C ASN A 66 9.28 3.85 -11.22
N MET A 67 7.96 4.03 -11.25
CA MET A 67 7.15 4.07 -10.04
C MET A 67 7.11 2.69 -9.37
N LYS A 68 6.90 1.63 -10.16
CA LYS A 68 6.95 0.24 -9.67
C LYS A 68 8.29 -0.04 -8.99
N ARG A 69 9.41 0.28 -9.67
CA ARG A 69 10.77 0.11 -9.12
C ARG A 69 11.02 0.94 -7.86
N ALA A 70 10.54 2.18 -7.81
CA ALA A 70 10.75 3.05 -6.66
C ALA A 70 10.05 2.52 -5.40
N VAL A 71 8.82 2.02 -5.54
CA VAL A 71 8.07 1.40 -4.44
C VAL A 71 8.72 0.10 -4.00
N LEU A 72 9.07 -0.80 -4.93
CA LEU A 72 9.81 -2.02 -4.60
C LEU A 72 11.11 -1.69 -3.86
N ALA A 73 11.86 -0.68 -4.34
CA ALA A 73 13.13 -0.28 -3.73
C ALA A 73 12.99 0.29 -2.30
N SER A 74 11.93 1.05 -2.04
CA SER A 74 11.69 1.69 -0.74
C SER A 74 11.00 0.79 0.27
N GLU A 75 10.01 0.03 -0.17
CA GLU A 75 9.06 -0.66 0.71
C GLU A 75 9.35 -2.16 0.80
N ASP A 76 9.74 -2.81 -0.30
CA ASP A 76 9.80 -4.27 -0.37
C ASP A 76 10.66 -4.78 -1.54
N GLN A 77 11.98 -4.84 -1.34
CA GLN A 77 12.93 -5.19 -2.41
C GLN A 77 12.83 -6.66 -2.85
N ARG A 78 12.27 -7.53 -1.99
CA ARG A 78 12.16 -8.97 -2.19
C ARG A 78 10.70 -9.39 -2.45
N PHE A 79 9.86 -8.45 -2.86
CA PHE A 79 8.42 -8.63 -3.05
C PHE A 79 8.06 -9.88 -3.87
N PHE A 80 8.82 -10.15 -4.95
CA PHE A 80 8.61 -11.30 -5.83
C PHE A 80 9.21 -12.62 -5.29
N ASN A 81 9.98 -12.58 -4.20
CA ASN A 81 10.66 -13.73 -3.60
C ASN A 81 9.99 -14.27 -2.34
N HIS A 82 8.84 -13.71 -1.93
CA HIS A 82 8.10 -14.18 -0.75
C HIS A 82 6.59 -14.22 -1.01
N ASN A 83 5.83 -14.89 -0.14
CA ASN A 83 4.37 -15.01 -0.24
C ASN A 83 3.72 -14.17 0.88
N GLY A 84 3.84 -12.85 0.76
CA GLY A 84 3.25 -11.89 1.71
C GLY A 84 4.08 -11.54 2.95
N PHE A 85 5.00 -12.40 3.37
CA PHE A 85 5.82 -12.15 4.56
C PHE A 85 7.30 -12.37 4.26
N ASP A 86 8.09 -11.30 4.34
CA ASP A 86 9.53 -11.41 4.21
C ASP A 86 10.18 -11.85 5.53
N LYS A 87 10.39 -13.16 5.67
CA LYS A 87 11.08 -13.74 6.85
C LYS A 87 12.51 -13.23 7.04
N VAL A 88 13.21 -12.86 5.97
CA VAL A 88 14.59 -12.36 6.03
C VAL A 88 14.59 -10.93 6.58
N GLU A 89 13.76 -10.05 6.03
CA GLU A 89 13.64 -8.67 6.52
C GLU A 89 13.01 -8.61 7.91
N ILE A 90 12.09 -9.52 8.27
CA ILE A 90 11.58 -9.66 9.65
C ILE A 90 12.74 -9.98 10.62
N LYS A 91 13.56 -11.00 10.32
CA LYS A 91 14.71 -11.37 11.16
C LYS A 91 15.72 -10.23 11.27
N LYS A 92 15.99 -9.54 10.17
CA LYS A 92 16.90 -8.39 10.11
C LYS A 92 16.38 -7.21 10.93
N ALA A 93 15.10 -6.86 10.77
CA ALA A 93 14.46 -5.81 11.55
C ALA A 93 14.45 -6.15 13.04
N LEU A 94 14.17 -7.39 13.44
CA LEU A 94 14.26 -7.82 14.83
C LEU A 94 15.67 -7.66 15.40
N LYS A 95 16.72 -8.02 14.65
CA LYS A 95 18.12 -7.85 15.07
C LYS A 95 18.49 -6.37 15.20
N GLU A 96 18.13 -5.54 14.21
CA GLU A 96 18.39 -4.09 14.24
C GLU A 96 17.62 -3.37 15.36
N ASN A 97 16.39 -3.82 15.65
CA ASN A 97 15.54 -3.20 16.68
C ASN A 97 16.01 -3.46 18.11
N LYS A 98 16.94 -4.39 18.34
CA LYS A 98 17.57 -4.58 19.65
C LYS A 98 18.43 -3.38 20.07
N THR A 99 18.98 -2.63 19.13
CA THR A 99 19.92 -1.53 19.39
C THR A 99 19.41 -0.17 18.91
N ARG A 100 18.35 -0.13 18.09
CA ARG A 100 17.81 1.12 17.55
C ARG A 100 16.85 1.80 18.52
N LYS A 101 17.06 3.12 18.70
CA LYS A 101 16.10 4.02 19.40
C LYS A 101 14.73 4.08 18.72
N ARG A 102 14.68 3.89 17.40
CA ARG A 102 13.44 3.84 16.61
C ARG A 102 13.34 2.51 15.86
N PRO A 103 12.31 1.69 16.15
CA PRO A 103 12.14 0.43 15.47
C PRO A 103 11.97 0.60 13.97
N ARG A 104 12.65 -0.25 13.20
CA ARG A 104 12.43 -0.45 11.77
C ARG A 104 11.26 -1.42 11.57
N GLY A 105 10.33 -1.06 10.68
CA GLY A 105 9.28 -1.96 10.23
C GLY A 105 9.78 -2.97 9.20
N ALA A 106 9.06 -4.08 9.06
CA ALA A 106 9.30 -5.13 8.06
C ALA A 106 8.00 -5.52 7.33
N SER A 107 7.04 -4.60 7.25
CA SER A 107 5.77 -4.85 6.56
C SER A 107 5.97 -4.83 5.05
N THR A 108 5.54 -5.90 4.38
CA THR A 108 5.63 -6.06 2.92
C THR A 108 4.58 -5.22 2.19
N ILE A 109 4.71 -5.08 0.87
CA ILE A 109 3.69 -4.44 0.02
C ILE A 109 2.33 -5.15 0.16
N SER A 110 2.31 -6.47 0.26
CA SER A 110 1.09 -7.26 0.44
C SER A 110 0.40 -6.95 1.78
N GLN A 111 1.17 -6.89 2.86
CA GLN A 111 0.66 -6.49 4.18
C GLN A 111 0.07 -5.08 4.18
N GLN A 112 0.75 -4.14 3.53
CA GLN A 112 0.27 -2.77 3.41
C GLN A 112 -0.99 -2.68 2.53
N THR A 113 -1.07 -3.48 1.47
CA THR A 113 -2.26 -3.59 0.60
C THR A 113 -3.44 -4.13 1.40
N ALA A 114 -3.26 -5.23 2.14
CA ALA A 114 -4.28 -5.80 3.01
C ALA A 114 -4.80 -4.77 4.02
N LYS A 115 -3.89 -4.03 4.66
CA LYS A 115 -4.21 -2.97 5.62
C LYS A 115 -5.06 -1.86 4.98
N ASN A 116 -4.68 -1.37 3.80
CA ASN A 116 -5.34 -0.20 3.20
C ASN A 116 -6.67 -0.57 2.53
N VAL A 117 -6.79 -1.76 1.92
CA VAL A 117 -7.96 -2.15 1.12
C VAL A 117 -9.07 -2.76 1.97
N PHE A 118 -8.74 -3.50 3.03
CA PHE A 118 -9.73 -4.27 3.79
C PHE A 118 -9.88 -3.82 5.25
N LEU A 119 -8.95 -3.04 5.77
CA LEU A 119 -8.86 -2.73 7.20
C LEU A 119 -8.76 -1.22 7.45
N TRP A 120 -8.62 -0.88 8.74
CA TRP A 120 -8.53 0.49 9.23
C TRP A 120 -7.10 0.84 9.68
N PRO A 121 -6.74 2.14 9.74
CA PRO A 121 -5.37 2.58 10.02
C PRO A 121 -4.92 2.35 11.48
N ARG A 122 -5.84 2.38 12.47
CA ARG A 122 -5.49 2.27 13.90
C ARG A 122 -4.89 0.92 14.26
N SER A 123 -3.62 0.91 14.69
CA SER A 123 -2.91 -0.31 15.06
C SER A 123 -3.48 -0.98 16.32
N SER A 124 -3.71 -2.29 16.26
CA SER A 124 -4.03 -3.17 17.38
C SER A 124 -3.59 -4.60 17.05
N TRP A 125 -3.43 -5.46 18.06
CA TRP A 125 -3.10 -6.88 17.85
C TRP A 125 -4.15 -7.60 17.02
N LEU A 126 -5.44 -7.33 17.28
CA LEU A 126 -6.55 -7.86 16.48
C LEU A 126 -6.43 -7.44 15.01
N ARG A 127 -6.21 -6.14 14.76
CA ARG A 127 -6.03 -5.61 13.39
C ARG A 127 -4.80 -6.22 12.71
N LYS A 128 -3.71 -6.48 13.45
CA LYS A 128 -2.52 -7.14 12.89
C LYS A 128 -2.78 -8.62 12.55
N GLY A 129 -3.60 -9.32 13.34
CA GLY A 129 -4.08 -10.67 13.03
C GLY A 129 -4.93 -10.70 11.76
N LEU A 130 -5.89 -9.78 11.62
CA LEU A 130 -6.69 -9.63 10.40
C LEU A 130 -5.82 -9.24 9.19
N GLU A 131 -4.83 -8.37 9.37
CA GLU A 131 -3.88 -8.02 8.31
C GLU A 131 -3.14 -9.27 7.82
N ALA A 132 -2.69 -10.14 8.72
CA ALA A 132 -2.05 -11.39 8.34
C ALA A 132 -3.01 -12.32 7.58
N TYR A 133 -4.26 -12.46 8.05
CA TYR A 133 -5.30 -13.23 7.37
C TYR A 133 -5.55 -12.74 5.94
N PHE A 134 -5.80 -11.44 5.75
CA PHE A 134 -6.00 -10.85 4.42
C PHE A 134 -4.75 -10.93 3.56
N THR A 135 -3.55 -10.80 4.14
CA THR A 135 -2.27 -10.96 3.41
C THR A 135 -2.17 -12.36 2.80
N VAL A 136 -2.53 -13.41 3.57
CA VAL A 136 -2.56 -14.78 3.05
C VAL A 136 -3.57 -14.91 1.92
N LEU A 137 -4.79 -14.36 2.09
CA LEU A 137 -5.81 -14.43 1.05
C LEU A 137 -5.39 -13.74 -0.25
N ILE A 138 -4.85 -12.51 -0.18
CA ILE A 138 -4.45 -11.79 -1.40
C ILE A 138 -3.26 -12.48 -2.08
N GLU A 139 -2.30 -13.05 -1.33
CA GLU A 139 -1.16 -13.77 -1.91
C GLU A 139 -1.57 -15.11 -2.52
N PHE A 140 -2.62 -15.74 -1.98
CA PHE A 140 -3.18 -16.95 -2.55
C PHE A 140 -4.00 -16.67 -3.81
N PHE A 141 -4.85 -15.64 -3.75
CA PHE A 141 -5.81 -15.36 -4.80
C PHE A 141 -5.35 -14.35 -5.84
N TRP A 142 -4.34 -13.51 -5.63
CA TRP A 142 -3.91 -12.47 -6.58
C TRP A 142 -2.51 -12.74 -7.10
N THR A 143 -2.24 -12.38 -8.36
CA THR A 143 -0.86 -12.38 -8.86
C THR A 143 -0.06 -11.23 -8.24
N LYS A 144 1.28 -11.31 -8.26
CA LYS A 144 2.15 -10.26 -7.72
C LYS A 144 1.95 -8.92 -8.41
N GLU A 145 1.72 -8.94 -9.71
CA GLU A 145 1.43 -7.76 -10.53
C GLU A 145 0.11 -7.12 -10.09
N ARG A 146 -0.90 -7.94 -9.81
CA ARG A 146 -2.19 -7.45 -9.32
C ARG A 146 -2.05 -6.81 -7.94
N ILE A 147 -1.34 -7.44 -7.01
CA ILE A 147 -1.07 -6.89 -5.68
C ILE A 147 -0.36 -5.53 -5.81
N LEU A 148 0.70 -5.46 -6.62
CA LEU A 148 1.44 -4.22 -6.84
C LEU A 148 0.57 -3.12 -7.48
N THR A 149 -0.28 -3.48 -8.44
CA THR A 149 -1.22 -2.55 -9.07
C THR A 149 -2.22 -1.98 -8.07
N VAL A 150 -2.82 -2.84 -7.24
CA VAL A 150 -3.77 -2.40 -6.20
C VAL A 150 -3.06 -1.53 -5.17
N TYR A 151 -1.87 -1.93 -4.72
CA TYR A 151 -1.04 -1.12 -3.82
C TYR A 151 -0.82 0.29 -4.37
N LEU A 152 -0.35 0.40 -5.61
CA LEU A 152 -0.01 1.67 -6.24
C LEU A 152 -1.23 2.57 -6.48
N ASN A 153 -2.42 2.00 -6.60
CA ASN A 153 -3.67 2.78 -6.71
C ASN A 153 -4.25 3.15 -5.34
N CYS A 154 -4.04 2.35 -4.30
CA CYS A 154 -4.68 2.54 -2.99
C CYS A 154 -3.77 3.17 -1.92
N MET A 155 -2.47 3.35 -2.19
CA MET A 155 -1.53 3.95 -1.23
C MET A 155 -1.89 5.42 -0.93
N GLU A 156 -1.87 5.80 0.35
CA GLU A 156 -1.98 7.20 0.79
C GLU A 156 -0.65 7.91 0.52
N THR A 157 -0.70 9.01 -0.24
CA THR A 157 0.48 9.75 -0.73
C THR A 157 0.49 11.21 -0.30
N GLY A 158 -0.56 11.63 0.41
CA GLY A 158 -0.79 12.95 0.95
C GLY A 158 -2.16 12.98 1.63
N ASP A 159 -2.43 14.05 2.39
CA ASP A 159 -3.76 14.28 2.95
C ASP A 159 -4.81 14.36 1.85
N GLY A 160 -5.76 13.42 1.84
CA GLY A 160 -6.77 13.29 0.81
C GLY A 160 -6.27 12.81 -0.56
N ILE A 161 -5.00 12.42 -0.72
CA ILE A 161 -4.42 12.02 -2.02
C ILE A 161 -4.05 10.53 -2.00
N TYR A 162 -4.73 9.75 -2.84
CA TYR A 162 -4.58 8.31 -2.91
C TYR A 162 -4.21 7.84 -4.31
N GLY A 163 -3.21 6.98 -4.36
CA GLY A 163 -2.77 6.34 -5.58
C GLY A 163 -1.81 7.18 -6.43
N VAL A 164 -1.13 6.47 -7.33
CA VAL A 164 -0.09 7.02 -8.20
C VAL A 164 -0.61 8.08 -9.18
N GLU A 165 -1.80 7.91 -9.73
CA GLU A 165 -2.35 8.86 -10.71
C GLU A 165 -2.74 10.19 -10.04
N ALA A 166 -3.31 10.14 -8.84
CA ALA A 166 -3.66 11.35 -8.11
C ALA A 166 -2.40 12.15 -7.73
N VAL A 167 -1.40 11.51 -7.14
CA VAL A 167 -0.15 12.20 -6.78
C VAL A 167 0.62 12.71 -8.00
N ALA A 168 0.61 11.99 -9.11
CA ALA A 168 1.23 12.44 -10.36
C ALA A 168 0.65 13.77 -10.85
N ARG A 169 -0.69 13.90 -10.79
CA ARG A 169 -1.39 15.13 -11.18
C ARG A 169 -1.15 16.25 -10.17
N GLU A 170 -1.40 15.99 -8.89
CA GLU A 170 -1.39 17.00 -7.84
C GLU A 170 -0.01 17.60 -7.55
N HIS A 171 1.05 16.79 -7.68
CA HIS A 171 2.40 17.18 -7.28
C HIS A 171 3.33 17.47 -8.45
N PHE A 172 3.09 16.87 -9.63
CA PHE A 172 4.02 16.93 -10.76
C PHE A 172 3.39 17.36 -12.08
N ASN A 173 2.08 17.64 -12.10
CA ASN A 173 1.34 18.00 -13.32
C ASN A 173 1.57 17.01 -14.48
N THR A 174 1.59 15.71 -14.15
CA THR A 174 1.85 14.61 -15.10
C THR A 174 0.87 13.46 -14.87
N THR A 175 1.07 12.33 -15.56
CA THR A 175 0.31 11.10 -15.37
C THR A 175 1.16 10.02 -14.70
N ALA A 176 0.53 9.00 -14.11
CA ALA A 176 1.22 7.87 -13.51
C ALA A 176 2.19 7.17 -14.49
N GLU A 177 1.83 7.13 -15.76
CA GLU A 177 2.62 6.54 -16.85
C GLU A 177 3.90 7.33 -17.14
N LYS A 178 3.85 8.66 -16.99
CA LYS A 178 4.94 9.59 -17.36
C LYS A 178 5.83 9.98 -16.18
N LEU A 179 5.66 9.36 -15.00
CA LEU A 179 6.52 9.63 -13.86
C LEU A 179 7.98 9.25 -14.16
N SER A 180 8.88 10.23 -14.01
CA SER A 180 10.31 10.02 -14.11
C SER A 180 10.84 9.21 -12.91
N ALA A 181 12.07 8.69 -13.02
CA ALA A 181 12.73 8.01 -11.90
C ALA A 181 12.85 8.90 -10.66
N SER A 182 13.20 10.18 -10.86
CA SER A 182 13.33 11.15 -9.77
C SER A 182 11.99 11.42 -9.08
N GLN A 183 10.91 11.66 -9.85
CA GLN A 183 9.57 11.87 -9.31
C GLN A 183 9.06 10.62 -8.59
N SER A 184 9.25 9.44 -9.19
CA SER A 184 8.86 8.14 -8.62
C SER A 184 9.55 7.89 -7.27
N ALA A 185 10.86 8.13 -7.19
CA ALA A 185 11.63 7.99 -5.96
C ALA A 185 11.15 8.97 -4.87
N LEU A 186 10.69 10.17 -5.26
CA LEU A 186 10.18 11.15 -4.32
C LEU A 186 8.78 10.80 -3.79
N VAL A 187 7.92 10.24 -4.65
CA VAL A 187 6.64 9.66 -4.22
C VAL A 187 6.90 8.52 -3.23
N ALA A 188 7.80 7.58 -3.56
CA ALA A 188 8.16 6.49 -2.66
C ALA A 188 8.76 6.98 -1.33
N ALA A 189 9.55 8.07 -1.34
CA ALA A 189 10.07 8.70 -0.13
C ALA A 189 8.98 9.29 0.79
N THR A 190 7.76 9.50 0.29
CA THR A 190 6.63 10.05 1.04
C THR A 190 5.87 8.99 1.84
N LEU A 191 5.84 7.75 1.34
CA LEU A 191 5.03 6.64 1.88
C LEU A 191 5.22 6.30 3.36
N PRO A 192 6.42 6.43 3.96
CA PRO A 192 6.59 6.15 5.38
C PRO A 192 5.75 7.04 6.31
N ASN A 193 5.43 8.26 5.87
CA ASN A 193 4.56 9.18 6.63
C ASN A 193 3.91 10.20 5.68
N PRO A 194 2.87 9.81 4.94
CA PRO A 194 2.31 10.62 3.86
C PRO A 194 1.59 11.89 4.34
N LEU A 195 1.20 11.96 5.62
CA LEU A 195 0.61 13.17 6.19
C LEU A 195 1.67 14.22 6.58
N LYS A 196 2.92 13.80 6.82
CA LYS A 196 4.02 14.69 7.21
C LYS A 196 4.96 15.00 6.05
N PHE A 197 5.14 14.05 5.14
CA PHE A 197 6.04 14.16 4.00
C PHE A 197 5.26 14.60 2.77
N SER A 198 5.89 15.40 1.91
CA SER A 198 5.26 15.89 0.69
C SER A 198 6.25 15.81 -0.47
N SER A 199 5.90 15.03 -1.50
CA SER A 199 6.68 14.99 -2.73
C SER A 199 6.52 16.27 -3.59
N LYS A 200 5.54 17.13 -3.29
CA LYS A 200 5.41 18.48 -3.86
C LYS A 200 6.40 19.47 -3.25
N LYS A 201 6.62 19.39 -1.93
CA LYS A 201 7.52 20.27 -1.17
C LYS A 201 8.48 19.43 -0.32
N PRO A 202 9.46 18.75 -0.94
CA PRO A 202 10.30 17.80 -0.22
C PRO A 202 11.32 18.49 0.68
N SER A 203 11.41 18.05 1.94
CA SER A 203 12.45 18.48 2.86
C SER A 203 13.82 17.94 2.47
N SER A 204 14.90 18.47 3.05
CA SER A 204 16.27 17.96 2.85
C SER A 204 16.39 16.47 3.19
N TYR A 205 15.70 16.03 4.24
CA TYR A 205 15.61 14.61 4.61
C TYR A 205 14.98 13.76 3.50
N MET A 206 13.89 14.24 2.90
CA MET A 206 13.23 13.54 1.79
C MET A 206 14.12 13.47 0.55
N LYS A 207 14.86 14.54 0.23
CA LYS A 207 15.81 14.53 -0.89
C LYS A 207 16.95 13.53 -0.66
N GLN A 208 17.45 13.40 0.57
CA GLN A 208 18.44 12.38 0.91
C GLN A 208 17.86 10.96 0.71
N ARG A 209 16.61 10.75 1.16
CA ARG A 209 15.90 9.48 0.99
C ARG A 209 15.64 9.18 -0.50
N GLN A 210 15.25 10.17 -1.28
CA GLN A 210 15.07 10.07 -2.73
C GLN A 210 16.36 9.57 -3.40
N SER A 211 17.51 10.19 -3.09
CA SER A 211 18.81 9.77 -3.62
C SER A 211 19.16 8.33 -3.23
N TYR A 212 18.81 7.90 -2.00
CA TYR A 212 18.96 6.51 -1.60
C TYR A 212 18.07 5.57 -2.42
N ILE A 213 16.78 5.88 -2.58
CA ILE A 213 15.83 5.09 -3.37
C ILE A 213 16.29 5.00 -4.82
N LEU A 214 16.74 6.09 -5.44
CA LEU A 214 17.26 6.08 -6.82
C LEU A 214 18.44 5.11 -7.00
N ARG A 215 19.32 4.98 -6.01
CA ARG A 215 20.39 3.98 -6.04
C ARG A 215 19.84 2.56 -5.92
N GLN A 216 18.91 2.33 -4.99
CA GLN A 216 18.28 1.02 -4.78
C GLN A 216 17.41 0.58 -5.96
N MET A 217 16.81 1.50 -6.71
CA MET A 217 16.04 1.18 -7.92
C MET A 217 16.87 0.43 -8.97
N ARG A 218 18.21 0.56 -8.94
CA ARG A 218 19.13 -0.15 -9.84
C ARG A 218 19.33 -1.61 -9.46
N THR A 219 19.04 -1.98 -8.22
CA THR A 219 19.30 -3.33 -7.66
C THR A 219 18.03 -4.15 -7.47
N VAL A 220 16.85 -3.56 -7.57
CA VAL A 220 15.58 -4.30 -7.47
C VAL A 220 15.29 -5.09 -8.73
N GLN A 221 14.64 -6.24 -8.56
CA GLN A 221 14.16 -7.05 -9.66
C GLN A 221 13.22 -6.23 -10.56
N HIS A 222 13.35 -6.41 -11.87
CA HIS A 222 12.49 -5.74 -12.82
C HIS A 222 11.06 -6.25 -12.66
N PRO A 223 10.06 -5.35 -12.55
CA PRO A 223 8.67 -5.77 -12.65
C PRO A 223 8.47 -6.39 -14.05
N PRO A 224 7.70 -7.48 -14.17
CA PRO A 224 7.41 -8.07 -15.47
C PRO A 224 6.81 -7.02 -16.39
N VAL A 225 7.23 -7.03 -17.65
CA VAL A 225 6.74 -6.08 -18.65
C VAL A 225 5.30 -6.49 -18.98
N SER A 226 4.33 -5.63 -18.69
CA SER A 226 2.96 -5.83 -19.20
C SER A 226 3.04 -5.78 -20.73
N GLU A 227 2.85 -6.92 -21.38
CA GLU A 227 2.78 -6.98 -22.84
C GLU A 227 1.69 -6.02 -23.34
N LYS A 228 2.05 -5.23 -24.36
CA LYS A 228 1.11 -4.34 -25.05
C LYS A 228 0.34 -5.17 -26.07
N ASN A 229 -0.80 -5.73 -25.67
CA ASN A 229 -1.83 -6.19 -26.61
C ASN A 229 -3.01 -5.22 -26.56
#